data_AF-A0A4U8Z442-F1
#
_entry.id   AF-A0A4U8Z442-F1
#
_cell.length_a   1.000
_cell.length_b   1.000
_cell.length_c   1.000
_cell.angle_alpha   90.00
_cell.angle_beta   90.00
_cell.angle_gamma   90.00
#
_symmetry.space_group_name_H-M   'P 1'
#
loop_
_entity.id
_entity.type
_entity.pdbx_description
1 polymer ?
#
loop_
_entity_poly.entity_id
_entity_poly.type
_entity_poly.pdbx_seq_one_letter_code
_entity_poly.pdbx_strand_id
1 'polypeptide(L)'
;MTDTVRDLAQRLGQQAEAVCRHYLSSGRREGGYWLVGDVRNTSGRSMFVRLKESPKGPPGKWTDAATGEHGDLLDVIRESCSLTDFKDVADEARSFLSLPHPEPEPDRPDRERPALQPDRQRRHGDCSPCRSRSNALP
;
A
#
# COMPACT_ATOMS: atom_id res chain seq x y z
N MET A 1 8.55 1.17 33.10
CA MET A 1 9.59 1.69 32.20
C MET A 1 8.93 2.74 31.32
N THR A 2 9.39 3.99 31.34
CA THR A 2 8.84 5.07 30.50
C THR A 2 9.24 4.81 29.05
N ASP A 3 8.35 4.20 28.27
CA ASP A 3 8.49 4.09 26.81
C ASP A 3 8.62 5.51 26.25
N THR A 4 9.85 5.90 25.91
CA THR A 4 10.15 7.22 25.37
C THR A 4 9.69 7.29 23.91
N VAL A 5 9.51 8.51 23.39
CA VAL A 5 9.06 8.76 22.01
C VAL A 5 9.89 7.99 20.99
N ARG A 6 11.20 7.95 21.21
CA ARG A 6 12.15 7.29 20.33
C ARG A 6 11.99 5.76 20.35
N ASP A 7 11.71 5.20 21.52
CA ASP A 7 11.49 3.77 21.69
C ASP A 7 10.18 3.34 21.00
N LEU A 8 9.12 4.14 21.16
CA LEU A 8 7.87 3.95 20.43
C LEU A 8 8.09 4.01 18.92
N ALA A 9 8.81 5.03 18.43
CA ALA A 9 9.12 5.14 17.00
C ALA A 9 9.94 3.95 16.49
N GLN A 10 10.88 3.42 17.27
CA GLN A 10 11.65 2.24 16.91
C GLN A 10 10.80 0.96 16.86
N ARG A 11 9.93 0.75 17.85
CA ARG A 11 9.01 -0.40 17.88
C ARG A 11 7.98 -0.32 16.76
N LEU A 12 7.39 0.86 16.53
CA LEU A 12 6.53 1.11 15.37
C LEU A 12 7.28 0.85 14.07
N GLY A 13 8.56 1.24 13.98
CA GLY A 13 9.39 0.96 12.81
C GLY A 13 9.55 -0.52 12.50
N GLN A 14 9.65 -1.39 13.53
CA GLN A 14 9.67 -2.85 13.32
C GLN A 14 8.36 -3.38 12.75
N GLN A 15 7.24 -2.71 13.03
CA GLN A 15 5.91 -3.02 12.53
C GLN A 15 5.42 -1.99 11.51
N ALA A 16 6.33 -1.32 10.80
CA ALA A 16 6.00 -0.20 9.92
C ALA A 16 4.95 -0.58 8.88
N GLU A 17 5.02 -1.80 8.34
CA GLU A 17 4.04 -2.30 7.38
C GLU A 17 2.64 -2.39 7.98
N ALA A 18 2.52 -2.90 9.20
CA ALA A 18 1.25 -3.01 9.89
C ALA A 18 0.65 -1.62 10.19
N VAL A 19 1.47 -0.68 10.64
CA VAL A 19 1.06 0.73 10.86
C VAL A 19 0.55 1.33 9.56
N CYS A 20 1.30 1.20 8.46
CA CYS A 20 0.88 1.71 7.17
C CYS A 20 -0.41 1.03 6.65
N ARG A 21 -0.57 -0.28 6.84
CA ARG A 21 -1.82 -0.96 6.48
C ARG A 21 -3.02 -0.48 7.27
N HIS A 22 -2.83 -0.14 8.54
CA HIS A 22 -3.90 0.28 9.44
C HIS A 22 -4.32 1.74 9.21
N TYR A 23 -3.35 2.66 9.21
CA TYR A 23 -3.62 4.10 9.10
C TYR A 23 -3.61 4.63 7.67
N LEU A 24 -2.84 3.99 6.77
CA LEU A 24 -2.62 4.42 5.38
C LEU A 24 -3.14 3.37 4.38
N SER A 25 -4.36 2.89 4.61
CA SER A 25 -5.02 1.84 3.81
C SER A 25 -5.21 2.17 2.32
N SER A 26 -5.22 3.45 1.94
CA SER A 26 -5.29 3.92 0.54
C SER A 26 -3.95 3.76 -0.19
N GLY A 27 -2.87 3.49 0.54
CA GLY A 27 -1.55 3.25 -0.02
C GLY A 27 -1.34 1.80 -0.44
N ARG A 28 -0.19 1.54 -1.07
CA ARG A 28 0.22 0.19 -1.49
C ARG A 28 1.67 -0.08 -1.13
N ARG A 29 1.97 -1.35 -0.83
CA ARG A 29 3.34 -1.81 -0.61
C ARG A 29 4.05 -2.02 -1.94
N GLU A 30 5.20 -1.37 -2.12
CA GLU A 30 6.07 -1.53 -3.27
C GLU A 30 7.49 -1.88 -2.77
N GLY A 31 7.77 -3.18 -2.72
CA GLY A 31 9.03 -3.73 -2.21
C GLY A 31 9.24 -3.40 -0.72
N GLY A 32 10.27 -2.60 -0.43
CA GLY A 32 10.61 -2.15 0.92
C GLY A 32 9.95 -0.82 1.34
N TYR A 33 9.04 -0.29 0.52
CA TYR A 33 8.40 1.00 0.73
C TYR A 33 6.86 0.87 0.70
N TRP A 34 6.18 1.80 1.36
CA TRP A 34 4.74 2.00 1.28
C TRP A 34 4.46 3.32 0.56
N LEU A 35 3.76 3.29 -0.56
CA LEU A 35 3.41 4.46 -1.36
C LEU A 35 1.99 4.91 -1.04
N VAL A 36 1.81 6.18 -0.71
CA VAL A 36 0.51 6.81 -0.43
C VAL A 36 0.46 8.24 -0.97
N GLY A 37 -0.73 8.84 -1.04
CA GLY A 37 -0.90 10.23 -1.47
C GLY A 37 -0.32 11.20 -0.45
N ASP A 38 -0.73 11.09 0.80
CA ASP A 38 -0.23 11.89 1.92
C ASP A 38 -0.55 11.24 3.27
N VAL A 39 -0.07 11.86 4.36
CA VAL A 39 -0.24 11.41 5.76
C VAL A 39 -1.70 11.27 6.19
N ARG A 40 -2.64 11.89 5.48
CA ARG A 40 -4.09 11.85 5.77
C ARG A 40 -4.79 10.68 5.07
N ASN A 41 -4.04 9.65 4.66
CA ASN A 41 -4.55 8.45 3.98
C ASN A 41 -5.23 8.73 2.62
N THR A 42 -4.70 9.72 1.93
CA THR A 42 -5.15 10.12 0.61
C THR A 42 -4.57 9.20 -0.47
N SER A 43 -5.32 8.95 -1.54
CA SER A 43 -4.88 8.07 -2.63
C SER A 43 -3.82 8.75 -3.49
N GLY A 44 -2.66 8.11 -3.67
CA GLY A 44 -1.59 8.68 -4.48
C GLY A 44 -0.26 7.94 -4.33
N ARG A 45 0.82 8.65 -4.69
CA ARG A 45 2.21 8.13 -4.67
C ARG A 45 3.24 9.22 -4.35
N SER A 46 2.79 10.33 -3.75
CA SER A 46 3.66 11.46 -3.42
C SER A 46 4.47 11.16 -2.16
N MET A 47 3.86 10.46 -1.20
CA MET A 47 4.47 10.06 0.05
C MET A 47 4.93 8.61 0.01
N PHE A 48 6.12 8.34 0.53
CA PHE A 48 6.68 7.01 0.68
C PHE A 48 7.20 6.76 2.10
N VAL A 49 6.81 5.63 2.69
CA VAL A 49 7.24 5.19 4.02
C VAL A 49 8.21 4.00 3.88
N ARG A 50 9.29 3.99 4.64
CA ARG A 50 10.23 2.86 4.68
C ARG A 50 9.71 1.77 5.60
N LEU A 51 9.56 0.56 5.06
CA LEU A 51 9.06 -0.59 5.81
C LEU A 51 10.17 -1.49 6.34
N LYS A 52 11.31 -1.54 5.65
CA LYS A 52 12.45 -2.39 5.99
C LYS A 52 13.65 -1.56 6.40
N GLU A 53 14.47 -2.10 7.29
CA GLU A 53 15.78 -1.53 7.57
C GLU A 53 16.60 -1.48 6.27
N SER A 54 17.37 -0.42 6.11
CA SER A 54 18.18 -0.22 4.92
C SER A 54 19.47 0.47 5.32
N PRO A 55 20.55 0.38 4.51
CA PRO A 55 21.79 1.12 4.77
C PRO A 55 21.59 2.65 4.84
N LYS A 56 20.42 3.15 4.41
CA LYS A 56 20.01 4.55 4.47
C LYS A 56 19.27 4.94 5.77
N GLY A 57 19.07 4.03 6.73
CA GLY A 57 18.48 4.33 8.03
C GLY A 57 17.44 3.31 8.52
N PRO A 58 16.90 3.54 9.74
CA PRO A 58 15.90 2.66 10.36
C PRO A 58 14.56 2.69 9.61
N PRO A 59 13.75 1.62 9.73
CA PRO A 59 12.39 1.59 9.20
C PRO A 59 11.48 2.58 9.94
N GLY A 60 10.35 2.93 9.33
CA GLY A 60 9.35 3.84 9.90
C GLY A 60 9.57 5.33 9.58
N LYS A 61 10.58 5.67 8.77
CA LYS A 61 10.73 7.04 8.24
C LYS A 61 9.93 7.22 6.95
N TRP A 62 9.18 8.31 6.87
CA TRP A 62 8.42 8.68 5.69
C TRP A 62 8.90 10.00 5.10
N THR A 63 8.65 10.18 3.81
CA THR A 63 8.97 11.41 3.08
C THR A 63 7.92 11.64 2.00
N ASP A 64 7.48 12.88 1.87
CA ASP A 64 6.61 13.33 0.79
C ASP A 64 7.42 14.09 -0.28
N ALA A 65 7.30 13.66 -1.52
CA ALA A 65 7.99 14.25 -2.65
C ALA A 65 7.29 15.49 -3.22
N ALA A 66 6.01 15.71 -2.92
CA ALA A 66 5.25 16.85 -3.41
C ALA A 66 5.46 18.10 -2.54
N THR A 67 5.56 17.94 -1.22
CA THR A 67 5.74 19.00 -0.23
C THR A 67 7.17 19.06 0.32
N GLY A 68 7.93 17.96 0.24
CA GLY A 68 9.25 17.84 0.85
C GLY A 68 9.21 17.52 2.36
N GLU A 69 8.02 17.28 2.90
CA GLU A 69 7.83 16.92 4.29
C GLU A 69 8.41 15.53 4.58
N HIS A 70 8.86 15.33 5.81
CA HIS A 70 9.41 14.08 6.27
C HIS A 70 9.20 13.94 7.76
N GLY A 71 9.05 12.70 8.22
CA GLY A 71 8.75 12.42 9.61
C GLY A 71 8.89 10.94 9.93
N ASP A 72 8.28 10.52 11.03
CA ASP A 72 8.14 9.11 11.37
C ASP A 72 6.69 8.69 11.59
N LEU A 73 6.49 7.41 11.91
CA LEU A 73 5.19 6.80 12.09
C LEU A 73 4.35 7.47 13.18
N LEU A 74 4.96 8.16 14.16
CA LEU A 74 4.20 8.92 15.15
C LEU A 74 3.50 10.13 14.53
N ASP A 75 4.15 10.80 13.57
CA ASP A 75 3.52 11.88 12.81
C ASP A 75 2.34 11.35 11.97
N VAL A 76 2.48 10.16 11.39
CA VAL A 76 1.39 9.51 10.64
C VAL A 76 0.18 9.24 11.55
N ILE A 77 0.40 8.68 12.74
CA ILE A 77 -0.67 8.44 13.72
C ILE A 77 -1.32 9.77 14.13
N ARG A 78 -0.50 10.78 14.42
CA ARG A 78 -0.97 12.12 14.79
C ARG A 78 -1.91 12.70 13.72
N GLU A 79 -1.50 12.69 12.47
CA GLU A 79 -2.25 13.28 11.37
C GLU A 79 -3.48 12.43 10.98
N SER A 80 -3.33 11.10 10.95
CA SER A 80 -4.42 10.17 10.61
C SER A 80 -5.55 10.21 11.65
N CYS A 81 -5.21 10.24 12.93
CA CYS A 81 -6.17 10.33 14.04
C CYS A 81 -6.55 11.77 14.40
N SER A 82 -5.96 12.78 13.74
CA SER A 82 -6.13 14.21 14.05
C SER A 82 -5.87 14.54 15.54
N LEU A 83 -4.89 13.85 16.14
CA LEU A 83 -4.49 14.05 17.53
C LEU A 83 -3.64 15.31 17.65
N THR A 84 -3.96 16.16 18.63
CA THR A 84 -3.19 17.40 18.88
C THR A 84 -2.17 17.23 19.99
N ASP A 85 -2.47 16.36 20.97
CA ASP A 85 -1.64 16.14 22.14
C ASP A 85 -0.67 14.97 21.94
N PHE A 86 0.60 15.21 22.27
CA PHE A 86 1.64 14.18 22.17
C PHE A 86 1.33 12.96 23.04
N LYS A 87 0.68 13.18 24.19
CA LYS A 87 0.29 12.10 25.10
C LYS A 87 -0.69 11.15 24.42
N ASP A 88 -1.66 11.68 23.67
CA ASP A 88 -2.65 10.85 22.98
C ASP A 88 -2.00 10.09 21.82
N VAL A 89 -1.07 10.71 21.08
CA VAL A 89 -0.29 10.03 20.03
C VAL A 89 0.52 8.86 20.62
N ALA A 90 1.16 9.08 21.77
CA ALA A 90 1.93 8.05 22.45
C ALA A 90 1.04 6.94 23.04
N ASP A 91 -0.17 7.27 23.49
CA ASP A 91 -1.15 6.29 23.98
C ASP A 91 -1.67 5.42 22.83
N GLU A 92 -2.03 6.04 21.71
CA GLU A 92 -2.46 5.35 20.50
C GLU A 92 -1.37 4.44 19.94
N ALA A 93 -0.12 4.93 19.89
CA ALA A 93 1.03 4.12 19.51
C ALA A 93 1.21 2.90 20.43
N ARG A 94 1.04 3.06 21.76
CA ARG A 94 1.12 1.94 22.71
C ARG A 94 -0.05 0.98 22.55
N SER A 95 -1.25 1.49 22.32
CA SER A 95 -2.46 0.71 22.05
C SER A 95 -2.23 -0.16 20.83
N PHE A 96 -1.74 0.43 19.74
CA PHE A 96 -1.36 -0.27 18.52
C PHE A 96 -0.30 -1.34 18.80
N LEU A 97 0.82 -1.00 19.44
CA LEU A 97 1.86 -1.97 19.78
C LEU A 97 1.37 -3.11 20.70
N SER A 98 0.27 -2.91 21.43
CA SER A 98 -0.33 -3.93 22.31
C SER A 98 -1.36 -4.82 21.60
N LEU A 99 -1.81 -4.46 20.40
CA LEU A 99 -2.73 -5.30 19.62
C LEU A 99 -1.98 -6.51 19.03
N PRO A 100 -2.59 -7.70 19.00
CA PRO A 100 -2.03 -8.86 18.32
C PRO A 100 -2.02 -8.59 16.82
N HIS A 101 -0.85 -8.19 16.33
CA HIS A 101 -0.69 -7.86 14.93
C HIS A 101 -0.52 -9.14 14.10
N PRO A 102 -1.27 -9.29 12.98
CA PRO A 102 -1.00 -10.37 12.05
C PRO A 102 0.44 -10.26 11.56
N GLU A 103 1.15 -11.39 11.60
CA GLU A 103 2.54 -11.52 11.17
C GLU A 103 2.71 -10.84 9.79
N PRO A 104 3.77 -10.04 9.57
CA PRO A 104 4.01 -9.38 8.29
C PRO A 104 3.94 -10.43 7.20
N GLU A 105 2.98 -10.29 6.29
CA GLU A 105 2.75 -11.33 5.30
C GLU A 105 4.05 -11.49 4.49
N PRO A 106 4.60 -12.72 4.43
CA PRO A 106 5.83 -12.95 3.68
C PRO A 106 5.58 -12.48 2.26
N ASP A 107 6.49 -11.62 1.78
CA ASP A 107 6.47 -10.92 0.49
C ASP A 107 5.82 -11.74 -0.62
N ARG A 108 4.48 -11.71 -0.68
CA ARG A 108 3.76 -12.30 -1.80
C ARG A 108 3.92 -11.29 -2.92
N PRO A 109 4.52 -11.68 -4.05
CA PRO A 109 4.55 -10.79 -5.20
C PRO A 109 3.09 -10.47 -5.53
N ASP A 110 2.77 -9.18 -5.51
CA ASP A 110 1.49 -8.63 -5.91
C ASP A 110 1.09 -9.24 -7.26
N ARG A 111 0.25 -10.27 -7.20
CA ARG A 111 -0.34 -10.89 -8.39
C ARG A 111 -1.82 -11.06 -8.13
N GLU A 112 -2.48 -9.95 -7.82
CA GLU A 112 -3.94 -9.90 -7.85
C GLU A 112 -4.40 -8.64 -8.58
N ARG A 113 -4.10 -8.61 -9.88
CA ARG A 113 -5.04 -8.01 -10.83
C ARG A 113 -6.11 -9.07 -11.13
N PRO A 114 -7.42 -8.76 -10.99
CA PRO A 114 -8.48 -9.75 -11.17
C PRO A 114 -8.40 -10.39 -12.56
N ALA A 115 -8.59 -11.70 -12.58
CA ALA A 115 -8.70 -12.50 -13.77
C ALA A 115 -9.79 -11.95 -14.72
N LEU A 116 -9.36 -11.30 -15.81
CA LEU A 116 -10.17 -11.24 -17.02
C LEU A 116 -10.04 -12.61 -17.71
N GLN A 117 -11.02 -13.43 -17.36
CA GLN A 117 -11.49 -14.74 -17.81
C GLN A 117 -10.86 -15.40 -19.06
N PRO A 118 -10.71 -16.75 -19.04
CA PRO A 118 -10.28 -17.51 -20.21
C PRO A 118 -11.48 -17.83 -21.10
N ASP A 119 -11.75 -17.02 -22.13
CA ASP A 119 -12.67 -17.46 -23.17
C ASP A 119 -11.92 -18.34 -24.18
N ARG A 120 -11.87 -19.64 -23.82
CA ARG A 120 -11.60 -20.72 -24.76
C ARG A 120 -12.80 -20.82 -25.70
N GLN A 121 -12.63 -20.38 -26.94
CA GLN A 121 -13.35 -21.04 -28.02
C GLN A 121 -12.55 -21.06 -29.32
N ARG A 122 -11.62 -22.03 -29.41
CA ARG A 122 -11.43 -22.73 -30.68
C ARG A 122 -12.72 -23.49 -30.95
N ARG A 123 -13.41 -23.16 -32.04
CA ARG A 123 -14.29 -24.10 -32.74
C ARG A 123 -13.69 -24.33 -34.13
N HIS A 124 -13.17 -25.53 -34.32
CA HIS A 124 -13.23 -26.20 -35.61
C HIS A 124 -14.71 -26.55 -35.88
N GLY A 125 -15.12 -26.45 -37.14
CA GLY A 125 -16.46 -26.76 -37.65
C GLY A 125 -16.69 -25.90 -38.90
N ASP A 126 -16.08 -26.26 -40.02
CA ASP A 126 -16.68 -27.10 -41.06
C ASP A 126 -17.73 -26.35 -41.91
N CYS A 127 -17.35 -26.16 -43.17
CA CYS A 127 -18.13 -26.29 -44.38
C CYS A 127 -19.57 -25.69 -44.44
N SER A 128 -19.76 -24.69 -45.31
CA SER A 128 -20.52 -24.89 -46.56
C SER A 128 -20.52 -23.65 -47.48
N PRO A 129 -20.61 -23.84 -48.81
CA PRO A 129 -20.56 -22.77 -49.82
C PRO A 129 -21.96 -22.28 -50.21
N CYS A 130 -22.15 -20.97 -50.41
CA CYS A 130 -23.33 -20.43 -51.09
C CYS A 130 -22.96 -19.31 -52.06
N ARG A 131 -22.79 -19.77 -53.32
CA ARG A 131 -23.12 -19.18 -54.62
C ARG A 131 -24.01 -17.91 -54.61
N SER A 132 -23.78 -17.10 -55.67
CA SER A 132 -24.70 -16.13 -56.34
C SER A 132 -24.44 -14.67 -55.93
N ARG A 133 -24.34 -13.65 -56.80
CA ARG A 133 -24.91 -13.38 -58.14
C ARG A 133 -24.13 -12.17 -58.74
N SER A 134 -23.72 -12.19 -60.01
CA SER A 134 -24.40 -11.59 -61.18
C SER A 134 -24.44 -10.05 -61.24
N ASN A 135 -23.79 -9.49 -62.27
CA ASN A 135 -24.31 -8.43 -63.18
C ASN A 135 -23.38 -8.41 -64.42
N ALA A 136 -23.78 -8.87 -65.62
CA ALA A 136 -24.60 -8.20 -66.66
C ALA A 136 -23.89 -6.94 -67.24
N LEU A 137 -23.23 -7.03 -68.42
CA LEU A 137 -23.72 -6.81 -69.81
C LEU A 137 -23.96 -5.31 -70.13
N PRO A 138 -23.96 -4.85 -71.41
CA PRO A 138 -23.98 -5.57 -72.70
C PRO A 138 -22.65 -5.64 -73.46
#